data_AF-A0AB39R689-F1
#
_entry.id   AF-A0AB39R689-F1
#
_cell.length_a   1.000
_cell.length_b   1.000
_cell.length_c   1.000
_cell.angle_alpha   90.00
_cell.angle_beta   90.00
_cell.angle_gamma   90.00
#
_symmetry.space_group_name_H-M   'P 1'
#
loop_
_entity.id
_entity.type
_entity.pdbx_description
1 polymer ?
#
loop_
_entity_poly.entity_id
_entity_poly.type
_entity_poly.pdbx_seq_one_letter_code
_entity_poly.pdbx_strand_id
1 'polypeptide(L)'
;MNARKRIAIGVATFALAGGATAGGAIGGGVAMAGGASGSGGSITAAGAARHSAVKQAENRDALTSTDGSSSVTAQRAPSNCPRGYLCVYPKANYKGTVKKVAQNNRNLEEYGGAFDTPYSAYNNGASCNVVVYEDTNYHGTHYKLNRGTGWKYIGYNLLNIYSNKWVNCS
;
A
#
# COMPACT_ATOMS: atom_id res chain seq x y z
N MET A 1 14.02 18.81 43.93
CA MET A 1 15.39 18.50 43.46
C MET A 1 15.27 17.50 42.33
N ASN A 2 15.31 17.96 41.06
CA ASN A 2 15.03 17.12 39.89
C ASN A 2 16.32 16.56 39.31
N ALA A 3 16.54 15.25 39.48
CA ALA A 3 17.68 14.53 38.94
C ALA A 3 17.47 14.26 37.43
N ARG A 4 18.25 14.94 36.58
CA ARG A 4 18.30 14.67 35.14
C ARG A 4 19.20 13.46 34.89
N LYS A 5 18.59 12.32 34.57
CA LYS A 5 19.30 11.09 34.14
C LYS A 5 19.75 11.28 32.69
N ARG A 6 21.06 11.45 32.47
CA ARG A 6 21.67 11.52 31.12
C ARG A 6 21.76 10.11 30.54
N ILE A 7 21.12 9.89 29.38
CA ILE A 7 21.24 8.66 28.60
C ILE A 7 22.38 8.87 27.59
N ALA A 8 23.39 8.01 27.65
CA ALA A 8 24.51 7.99 26.71
C ALA A 8 24.06 7.34 25.39
N ILE A 9 24.23 8.07 24.28
CA ILE A 9 24.00 7.57 22.92
C ILE A 9 25.31 6.92 22.46
N GLY A 10 25.36 5.58 22.45
CA GLY A 10 26.45 4.83 21.85
C GLY A 10 26.31 4.86 20.32
N VAL A 11 27.25 5.50 19.64
CA VAL A 11 27.36 5.50 18.18
C VAL A 11 27.97 4.16 17.75
N ALA A 12 27.19 3.31 17.08
CA ALA A 12 27.69 2.07 16.48
C ALA A 12 28.22 2.35 15.07
N THR A 13 29.54 2.31 14.92
CA THR A 13 30.25 2.37 13.63
C THR A 13 30.01 1.07 12.86
N PHE A 14 29.32 1.14 11.72
CA PHE A 14 29.21 0.02 10.78
C PHE A 14 30.38 0.05 9.80
N ALA A 15 31.23 -0.98 9.85
CA ALA A 15 32.26 -1.23 8.85
C ALA A 15 31.62 -1.85 7.59
N LEU A 16 31.74 -1.17 6.45
CA LEU A 16 31.46 -1.71 5.13
C LEU A 16 32.70 -2.46 4.63
N ALA A 17 32.64 -3.80 4.67
CA ALA A 17 33.60 -4.63 3.95
C ALA A 17 33.21 -4.63 2.46
N GLY A 18 34.14 -4.19 1.61
CA GLY A 18 34.01 -4.21 0.17
C GLY A 18 34.34 -5.56 -0.47
N GLY A 19 34.09 -5.62 -1.77
CA GLY A 19 34.75 -6.54 -2.70
C GLY A 19 33.81 -7.42 -3.52
N ALA A 20 33.56 -7.04 -4.79
CA ALA A 20 34.07 -7.78 -5.96
C ALA A 20 33.53 -7.20 -7.31
N THR A 21 34.51 -6.80 -8.12
CA THR A 21 34.62 -6.70 -9.59
C THR A 21 34.07 -7.92 -10.36
N ALA A 22 33.87 -8.00 -11.69
CA ALA A 22 33.84 -7.13 -12.89
C ALA A 22 33.56 -8.07 -14.11
N GLY A 23 33.17 -7.50 -15.27
CA GLY A 23 33.22 -8.12 -16.63
C GLY A 23 31.89 -8.77 -17.07
N GLY A 24 31.17 -8.31 -18.10
CA GLY A 24 31.50 -8.17 -19.54
C GLY A 24 30.60 -9.19 -20.30
N ALA A 25 30.05 -9.01 -21.50
CA ALA A 25 30.11 -8.00 -22.53
C ALA A 25 29.01 -8.27 -23.60
N ILE A 26 28.93 -7.37 -24.59
CA ILE A 26 28.55 -7.51 -26.02
C ILE A 26 27.11 -7.79 -26.52
N GLY A 27 26.73 -6.98 -27.53
CA GLY A 27 25.81 -7.29 -28.64
C GLY A 27 24.42 -6.66 -28.50
N GLY A 28 23.89 -5.80 -29.38
CA GLY A 28 24.25 -5.44 -30.75
C GLY A 28 23.00 -5.58 -31.64
N GLY A 29 22.43 -4.46 -32.13
CA GLY A 29 21.36 -4.41 -33.15
C GLY A 29 20.02 -5.04 -32.71
N VAL A 30 18.85 -4.75 -33.26
CA VAL A 30 18.47 -4.27 -34.59
C VAL A 30 17.12 -3.55 -34.43
N ALA A 31 16.96 -2.43 -35.12
CA ALA A 31 15.68 -1.76 -35.33
C ALA A 31 14.75 -2.62 -36.21
N MET A 32 13.45 -2.65 -35.91
CA MET A 32 12.42 -2.92 -36.92
C MET A 32 11.21 -2.02 -36.65
N ALA A 33 11.13 -0.95 -37.43
CA ALA A 33 9.90 -0.28 -37.76
C ALA A 33 9.18 -1.09 -38.84
N GLY A 34 7.84 -1.14 -38.80
CA GLY A 34 7.04 -1.52 -39.96
C GLY A 34 5.72 -2.20 -39.64
N GLY A 35 4.65 -1.72 -40.27
CA GLY A 35 3.55 -2.59 -40.70
C GLY A 35 2.16 -2.28 -40.15
N ALA A 36 1.51 -1.27 -40.73
CA ALA A 36 0.05 -1.26 -40.82
C ALA A 36 -0.40 -2.24 -41.92
N SER A 37 -1.44 -3.04 -41.69
CA SER A 37 -2.44 -3.40 -42.72
C SER A 37 -3.45 -4.44 -42.25
N GLY A 38 -4.72 -4.13 -42.56
CA GLY A 38 -5.79 -5.10 -42.83
C GLY A 38 -6.75 -5.31 -41.66
N SER A 39 -8.05 -5.49 -41.86
CA SER A 39 -8.93 -5.31 -43.03
C SER A 39 -10.33 -5.69 -42.57
N GLY A 40 -11.35 -4.94 -43.00
CA GLY A 40 -12.68 -5.43 -43.36
C GLY A 40 -13.52 -6.16 -42.31
N GLY A 41 -14.61 -5.51 -41.87
CA GLY A 41 -15.67 -6.17 -41.11
C GLY A 41 -16.93 -5.32 -41.01
N SER A 42 -17.53 -5.00 -42.16
CA SER A 42 -18.83 -4.32 -42.26
C SER A 42 -19.95 -5.26 -41.86
N ILE A 43 -20.76 -4.90 -40.86
CA ILE A 43 -22.17 -5.33 -40.79
C ILE A 43 -23.07 -4.11 -40.52
N THR A 44 -23.70 -3.71 -41.61
CA THR A 44 -25.03 -3.12 -41.81
C THR A 44 -25.78 -2.58 -40.59
N ALA A 45 -26.03 -1.27 -40.62
CA ALA A 45 -27.02 -0.57 -39.81
C ALA A 45 -28.45 -0.83 -40.31
N ALA A 46 -29.41 -1.01 -39.40
CA ALA A 46 -30.81 -0.66 -39.62
C ALA A 46 -31.52 -0.50 -38.25
N GLY A 47 -32.02 0.71 -37.98
CA GLY A 47 -32.78 0.98 -36.75
C GLY A 47 -32.92 2.48 -36.48
N ALA A 48 -33.73 3.13 -37.31
CA ALA A 48 -33.92 4.57 -37.36
C ALA A 48 -34.66 5.17 -36.16
N ALA A 49 -34.21 6.39 -35.79
CA ALA A 49 -34.97 7.54 -35.27
C ALA A 49 -35.65 7.35 -33.89
N ARG A 50 -35.72 8.35 -33.00
CA ARG A 50 -36.20 9.72 -33.25
C ARG A 50 -35.62 10.72 -32.26
N HIS A 51 -35.41 11.92 -32.79
CA HIS A 51 -35.02 13.16 -32.14
C HIS A 51 -35.90 13.54 -30.94
N SER A 52 -35.31 14.17 -29.93
CA SER A 52 -35.83 15.43 -29.41
C SER A 52 -34.73 16.30 -28.80
N ALA A 53 -34.46 17.38 -29.53
CA ALA A 53 -34.12 18.73 -29.05
C ALA A 53 -32.89 18.91 -28.15
N VAL A 54 -31.79 19.12 -28.87
CA VAL A 54 -30.72 20.09 -28.62
C VAL A 54 -31.16 21.32 -27.80
N LYS A 55 -30.47 21.57 -26.68
CA LYS A 55 -30.03 22.93 -26.30
C LYS A 55 -28.55 22.85 -25.96
N GLN A 56 -27.72 23.17 -26.95
CA GLN A 56 -26.33 23.56 -26.76
C GLN A 56 -26.30 24.99 -26.25
N ALA A 57 -25.63 25.20 -25.13
CA ALA A 57 -24.95 26.43 -24.75
C ALA A 57 -23.88 25.95 -23.74
N GLU A 58 -22.75 25.45 -24.22
CA GLU A 58 -21.53 26.25 -24.47
C GLU A 58 -20.97 26.83 -23.16
N ASN A 59 -20.30 25.96 -22.40
CA ASN A 59 -19.13 26.36 -21.64
C ASN A 59 -18.10 25.25 -21.77
N ARG A 60 -17.11 25.48 -22.64
CA ARG A 60 -16.02 24.56 -22.90
C ARG A 60 -14.96 24.76 -21.81
N ASP A 61 -15.04 23.95 -20.77
CA ASP A 61 -13.87 23.70 -19.94
C ASP A 61 -13.86 22.23 -19.47
N ALA A 62 -12.77 21.58 -19.90
CA ALA A 62 -12.24 20.26 -19.58
C ALA A 62 -12.92 19.43 -18.48
N LEU A 63 -13.21 18.16 -18.79
CA LEU A 63 -12.73 17.01 -18.00
C LEU A 63 -12.99 15.72 -18.79
N THR A 64 -12.01 15.37 -19.60
CA THR A 64 -11.76 14.02 -20.08
C THR A 64 -11.95 13.05 -18.92
N SER A 65 -12.88 12.12 -19.12
CA SER A 65 -12.94 10.87 -18.37
C SER A 65 -11.63 10.13 -18.58
N THR A 66 -10.82 10.06 -17.53
CA THR A 66 -9.87 8.97 -17.34
C THR A 66 -10.30 8.31 -16.04
N ASP A 67 -11.12 7.27 -16.16
CA ASP A 67 -11.27 6.27 -15.12
C ASP A 67 -9.87 5.66 -14.94
N GLY A 68 -9.11 6.26 -14.03
CA GLY A 68 -7.80 5.81 -13.66
C GLY A 68 -7.96 4.54 -12.84
N SER A 69 -8.19 3.42 -13.52
CA SER A 69 -7.94 2.08 -12.99
C SER A 69 -6.45 1.99 -12.70
N SER A 70 -6.06 2.60 -11.58
CA SER A 70 -4.75 2.47 -10.97
C SER A 70 -4.61 0.99 -10.65
N SER A 71 -3.87 0.27 -11.48
CA SER A 71 -3.38 -1.05 -11.13
C SER A 71 -2.43 -0.87 -9.95
N VAL A 72 -3.00 -0.81 -8.75
CA VAL A 72 -2.24 -0.85 -7.51
C VAL A 72 -1.50 -2.17 -7.57
N THR A 73 -0.19 -2.12 -7.79
CA THR A 73 0.65 -3.31 -7.78
C THR A 73 0.50 -3.91 -6.39
N ALA A 74 -0.35 -4.95 -6.28
CA ALA A 74 -0.58 -5.61 -5.01
C ALA A 74 0.75 -6.21 -4.59
N GLN A 75 1.39 -5.62 -3.57
CA GLN A 75 2.62 -6.18 -3.04
C GLN A 75 2.25 -7.56 -2.49
N ARG A 76 2.90 -8.62 -2.99
CA ARG A 76 2.57 -9.98 -2.58
C ARG A 76 2.56 -10.10 -1.06
N ALA A 77 1.45 -10.59 -0.51
CA ALA A 77 1.30 -10.73 0.93
C ALA A 77 2.39 -11.63 1.52
N PRO A 78 2.93 -11.30 2.71
CA PRO A 78 3.78 -12.23 3.46
C PRO A 78 3.04 -13.55 3.69
N SER A 79 3.72 -14.69 3.54
CA SER A 79 3.09 -16.02 3.68
C SER A 79 2.51 -16.27 5.07
N ASN A 80 3.04 -15.62 6.09
CA ASN A 80 2.57 -15.68 7.47
C ASN A 80 1.45 -14.67 7.78
N CYS A 81 0.95 -13.94 6.78
CA CYS A 81 -0.19 -13.03 6.91
C CYS A 81 -1.42 -13.59 6.17
N PRO A 82 -2.33 -14.30 6.85
CA PRO A 82 -3.52 -14.88 6.22
C PRO A 82 -4.45 -13.80 5.68
N ARG A 83 -5.24 -14.17 4.67
CA ARG A 83 -6.27 -13.29 4.12
C ARG A 83 -7.32 -12.98 5.18
N GLY A 84 -7.80 -11.74 5.21
CA GLY A 84 -8.74 -11.23 6.21
C GLY A 84 -8.10 -10.54 7.42
N TYR A 85 -6.78 -10.45 7.49
CA TYR A 85 -6.07 -9.93 8.67
C TYR A 85 -5.22 -8.69 8.40
N LEU A 86 -5.13 -7.84 9.41
CA LEU A 86 -4.00 -6.93 9.60
C LEU A 86 -2.90 -7.70 10.34
N CYS A 87 -1.68 -7.67 9.80
CA CYS A 87 -0.52 -8.33 10.37
C CYS A 87 0.53 -7.30 10.76
N VAL A 88 0.97 -7.32 12.01
CA VAL A 88 1.96 -6.40 12.57
C VAL A 88 3.18 -7.20 13.02
N TYR A 89 4.37 -6.67 12.75
CA TYR A 89 5.64 -7.36 12.91
C TYR A 89 6.59 -6.54 13.78
N PRO A 90 7.33 -7.19 14.70
CA PRO A 90 8.27 -6.52 15.59
C PRO A 90 9.62 -6.20 14.92
N LYS A 91 9.79 -6.56 13.64
CA LYS A 91 10.98 -6.25 12.84
C LYS A 91 10.57 -5.70 11.47
N ALA A 92 11.49 -4.98 10.82
CA ALA A 92 11.31 -4.48 9.47
C ALA A 92 11.13 -5.64 8.46
N ASN A 93 10.60 -5.31 7.28
CA ASN A 93 10.43 -6.25 6.15
C ASN A 93 9.60 -7.50 6.49
N TYR A 94 8.57 -7.36 7.34
CA TYR A 94 7.60 -8.41 7.69
C TYR A 94 8.24 -9.62 8.39
N LYS A 95 9.17 -9.38 9.33
CA LYS A 95 9.93 -10.42 10.04
C LYS A 95 9.56 -10.52 11.52
N GLY A 96 9.89 -11.66 12.12
CA GLY A 96 9.64 -11.96 13.54
C GLY A 96 8.28 -12.60 13.80
N THR A 97 7.94 -12.71 15.09
CA THR A 97 6.66 -13.29 15.54
C THR A 97 5.53 -12.31 15.28
N VAL A 98 4.79 -12.57 14.20
CA VAL A 98 3.68 -11.72 13.74
C VAL A 98 2.51 -11.74 14.73
N LYS A 99 1.92 -10.57 14.98
CA LYS A 99 0.60 -10.44 15.60
C LYS A 99 -0.43 -10.15 14.52
N LYS A 100 -1.61 -10.76 14.64
CA LYS A 100 -2.64 -10.74 13.60
C LYS A 100 -3.96 -10.38 14.24
N VAL A 101 -4.69 -9.45 13.64
CA VAL A 101 -6.03 -9.07 14.08
C VAL A 101 -6.96 -8.98 12.90
N ALA A 102 -8.20 -9.41 13.13
CA ALA A 102 -9.32 -9.23 12.22
C ALA A 102 -10.36 -8.35 12.91
N GLN A 103 -11.34 -7.84 12.15
CA GLN A 103 -12.42 -6.99 12.65
C GLN A 103 -11.92 -5.70 13.36
N ASN A 104 -12.87 -4.90 13.80
CA ASN A 104 -12.59 -3.66 14.52
C ASN A 104 -12.23 -4.01 15.96
N ASN A 105 -11.08 -3.55 16.45
CA ASN A 105 -10.64 -3.80 17.82
C ASN A 105 -10.43 -2.47 18.52
N ARG A 106 -11.12 -2.28 19.65
CA ARG A 106 -11.00 -1.07 20.48
C ARG A 106 -9.78 -1.12 21.39
N ASN A 107 -9.29 -2.31 21.72
CA ASN A 107 -8.11 -2.47 22.55
C ASN A 107 -7.25 -3.60 21.97
N LEU A 108 -6.01 -3.27 21.65
CA LEU A 108 -4.98 -4.22 21.23
C LEU A 108 -3.79 -4.27 22.20
N GLU A 109 -3.77 -3.39 23.19
CA GLU A 109 -2.71 -3.27 24.19
C GLU A 109 -2.53 -4.59 24.96
N GLU A 110 -3.63 -5.28 25.25
CA GLU A 110 -3.62 -6.58 25.94
C GLU A 110 -2.84 -7.67 25.18
N TYR A 111 -2.69 -7.55 23.85
CA TYR A 111 -1.96 -8.55 23.06
C TYR A 111 -0.46 -8.30 23.03
N GLY A 112 -0.02 -7.08 23.37
CA GLY A 112 1.36 -6.63 23.44
C GLY A 112 2.27 -6.95 22.24
N GLY A 113 3.57 -6.84 22.47
CA GLY A 113 4.62 -7.28 21.55
C GLY A 113 4.70 -6.43 20.29
N ALA A 114 4.30 -6.98 19.14
CA ALA A 114 4.37 -6.25 17.87
C ALA A 114 3.41 -5.05 17.82
N PHE A 115 2.39 -5.00 18.69
CA PHE A 115 1.52 -3.83 18.82
C PHE A 115 2.13 -2.71 19.67
N ASP A 116 2.96 -3.04 20.67
CA ASP A 116 3.66 -2.05 21.51
C ASP A 116 4.85 -1.42 20.79
N THR A 117 5.45 -2.15 19.85
CA THR A 117 6.65 -1.73 19.11
C THR A 117 6.58 -2.19 17.64
N PRO A 118 5.69 -1.60 16.83
CA PRO A 118 5.46 -2.01 15.46
C PRO A 118 6.59 -1.52 14.55
N TYR A 119 7.28 -2.44 13.89
CA TYR A 119 8.33 -2.09 12.91
C TYR A 119 7.87 -2.21 11.46
N SER A 120 6.95 -3.13 11.17
CA SER A 120 6.32 -3.24 9.85
C SER A 120 4.90 -3.77 9.99
N ALA A 121 4.05 -3.47 9.00
CA ALA A 121 2.67 -3.91 8.99
C ALA A 121 2.20 -4.19 7.56
N TYR A 122 1.29 -5.15 7.40
CA TYR A 122 0.69 -5.49 6.12
C TYR A 122 -0.81 -5.72 6.28
N ASN A 123 -1.60 -5.11 5.41
CA ASN A 123 -3.05 -5.29 5.36
C ASN A 123 -3.39 -6.34 4.30
N ASN A 124 -3.66 -7.57 4.74
CA ASN A 124 -4.19 -8.63 3.87
C ASN A 124 -5.72 -8.79 4.02
N GLY A 125 -6.43 -7.69 4.29
CA GLY A 125 -7.88 -7.67 4.43
C GLY A 125 -8.62 -8.26 3.24
N ALA A 126 -9.79 -8.86 3.51
CA ALA A 126 -10.62 -9.48 2.49
C ALA A 126 -11.13 -8.45 1.46
N SER A 127 -11.80 -7.41 1.96
CA SER A 127 -12.45 -6.36 1.17
C SER A 127 -12.10 -4.93 1.60
N CYS A 128 -11.50 -4.72 2.78
CA CYS A 128 -11.40 -3.40 3.40
C CYS A 128 -9.97 -2.85 3.51
N ASN A 129 -9.86 -1.51 3.55
CA ASN A 129 -8.69 -0.83 4.10
C ASN A 129 -8.72 -0.90 5.64
N VAL A 130 -7.60 -0.62 6.30
CA VAL A 130 -7.54 -0.55 7.76
C VAL A 130 -6.91 0.76 8.21
N VAL A 131 -7.49 1.39 9.22
CA VAL A 131 -6.88 2.50 9.96
C VAL A 131 -6.38 1.94 11.27
N VAL A 132 -5.12 2.23 11.60
CA VAL A 132 -4.49 1.90 12.87
C VAL A 132 -4.31 3.18 13.69
N TYR A 133 -4.42 3.04 15.00
CA TYR A 133 -4.45 4.14 15.96
C TYR A 133 -3.42 3.88 17.06
N GLU A 134 -2.72 4.93 17.49
CA GLU A 134 -1.73 4.84 18.57
C GLU A 134 -2.36 4.54 19.93
N ASP A 135 -3.61 4.97 20.15
CA ASP A 135 -4.33 4.76 21.40
C ASP A 135 -5.46 3.74 21.25
N THR A 136 -6.00 3.31 22.39
CA THR A 136 -7.23 2.51 22.43
C THR A 136 -8.44 3.34 21.98
N ASN A 137 -9.55 2.65 21.69
CA ASN A 137 -10.84 3.22 21.33
C ASN A 137 -10.84 4.14 20.10
N TYR A 138 -9.91 3.94 19.16
CA TYR A 138 -9.78 4.70 17.91
C TYR A 138 -9.36 6.16 18.10
N HIS A 139 -8.51 6.42 19.10
CA HIS A 139 -7.99 7.74 19.41
C HIS A 139 -6.51 7.91 19.03
N GLY A 140 -6.00 9.13 19.18
CA GLY A 140 -4.61 9.46 18.92
C GLY A 140 -4.27 9.62 17.43
N THR A 141 -2.96 9.62 17.14
CA THR A 141 -2.46 9.63 15.77
C THR A 141 -2.91 8.36 15.05
N HIS A 142 -3.27 8.50 13.78
CA HIS A 142 -3.76 7.37 13.01
C HIS A 142 -3.23 7.38 11.57
N TYR A 143 -3.10 6.18 11.03
CA TYR A 143 -2.59 5.97 9.68
C TYR A 143 -3.46 4.94 8.95
N LYS A 144 -3.76 5.25 7.69
CA LYS A 144 -4.50 4.34 6.82
C LYS A 144 -3.54 3.45 6.06
N LEU A 145 -3.78 2.14 6.14
CA LEU A 145 -3.08 1.13 5.36
C LEU A 145 -4.05 0.49 4.36
N ASN A 146 -3.78 0.70 3.07
CA ASN A 146 -4.64 0.22 1.99
C ASN A 146 -4.60 -1.31 1.88
N ARG A 147 -5.71 -1.90 1.43
CA ARG A 147 -5.81 -3.35 1.19
C ARG A 147 -4.74 -3.83 0.21
N GLY A 148 -4.09 -4.95 0.52
CA GLY A 148 -3.05 -5.54 -0.34
C GLY A 148 -1.72 -4.77 -0.30
N THR A 149 -1.54 -3.87 0.67
CA THR A 149 -0.33 -3.08 0.83
C THR A 149 0.26 -3.25 2.23
N GLY A 150 1.49 -2.78 2.42
CA GLY A 150 2.17 -2.84 3.70
C GLY A 150 3.29 -1.81 3.82
N TRP A 151 3.57 -1.40 5.05
CA TRP A 151 4.75 -0.62 5.41
C TRP A 151 5.89 -1.57 5.78
N LYS A 152 6.97 -1.57 5.00
CA LYS A 152 8.16 -2.38 5.27
C LYS A 152 8.98 -1.86 6.46
N TYR A 153 8.83 -0.57 6.76
CA TYR A 153 9.41 0.10 7.91
C TYR A 153 8.49 1.25 8.34
N ILE A 154 8.12 1.28 9.62
CA ILE A 154 7.26 2.32 10.21
C ILE A 154 8.11 3.45 10.82
N GLY A 155 9.24 3.10 11.45
CA GLY A 155 10.11 4.04 12.14
C GLY A 155 9.41 4.68 13.35
N TYR A 156 9.68 5.96 13.60
CA TYR A 156 9.14 6.70 14.75
C TYR A 156 7.80 7.38 14.48
N ASN A 157 7.16 7.11 13.33
CA ASN A 157 5.92 7.76 12.95
C ASN A 157 4.68 7.16 13.63
N LEU A 158 4.77 5.92 14.12
CA LEU A 158 3.69 5.21 14.77
C LEU A 158 4.32 4.30 15.81
N LEU A 159 4.35 4.76 17.06
CA LEU A 159 5.11 4.11 18.13
C LEU A 159 4.40 2.86 18.65
N ASN A 160 3.07 2.83 18.58
CA ASN A 160 2.23 1.74 19.02
C ASN A 160 0.99 1.62 18.14
N ILE A 161 0.34 0.46 18.14
CA ILE A 161 -0.95 0.21 17.47
C ILE A 161 -1.91 -0.41 18.50
N TYR A 162 -2.67 0.41 19.20
CA TYR A 162 -3.56 -0.03 20.28
C TYR A 162 -5.02 -0.13 19.90
N SER A 163 -5.40 0.34 18.71
CA SER A 163 -6.70 -0.01 18.13
C SER A 163 -6.67 0.02 16.60
N ASN A 164 -7.64 -0.65 15.97
CA ASN A 164 -7.77 -0.66 14.51
C ASN A 164 -9.24 -0.64 14.07
N LYS A 165 -9.49 0.02 12.94
CA LYS A 165 -10.81 0.06 12.30
C LYS A 165 -10.71 -0.26 10.82
N TRP A 166 -11.49 -1.24 10.36
CA TRP A 166 -11.67 -1.55 8.95
C TRP A 166 -12.63 -0.55 8.32
N VAL A 167 -12.22 0.03 7.20
CA VAL A 167 -12.93 1.11 6.52
C VAL A 167 -12.93 0.88 5.01
N ASN A 168 -13.90 1.50 4.33
CA ASN A 168 -14.04 1.44 2.87
C ASN A 168 -14.02 -0.01 2.36
N CYS A 169 -14.92 -0.82 2.91
CA CYS A 169 -15.10 -2.22 2.52
C CYS A 169 -15.89 -2.30 1.21
N SER A 170 -15.32 -2.93 0.19
CA SER A 170 -15.97 -3.18 -1.09
C SER A 170 -15.62 -4.54 -1.68
#